data_AF-A0A848S8F3-F1
#
_entry.id   AF-A0A848S8F3-F1
#
_cell.length_a   1.000
_cell.length_b   1.000
_cell.length_c   1.000
_cell.angle_alpha   90.00
_cell.angle_beta   90.00
_cell.angle_gamma   90.00
#
_symmetry.space_group_name_H-M   'P 1'
#
loop_
_entity.id
_entity.type
_entity.pdbx_description
1 polymer ?
#
loop_
_entity_poly.entity_id
_entity_poly.type
_entity_poly.pdbx_seq_one_letter_code
_entity_poly.pdbx_strand_id
1 'polypeptide(L)' 'MNKTVKMILLVVGIGLLTYGIYTLIAPEASVSLGGMSMEAQDNSNSYITIALGLGALALSFLGGKK' A
#
# COMPACT_ATOMS: atom_id res chain seq x y z
N MET A 1 -21.90 3.95 7.05
CA MET A 1 -20.70 4.38 7.80
C MET A 1 -20.74 5.88 8.05
N ASN A 2 -20.29 6.36 9.21
CA ASN A 2 -20.23 7.81 9.48
C ASN A 2 -19.12 8.50 8.64
N LYS A 3 -19.32 9.78 8.30
CA LYS A 3 -18.40 10.62 7.50
C LYS A 3 -16.97 10.58 8.02
N THR A 4 -16.77 10.64 9.34
CA THR A 4 -15.43 10.59 9.95
C THR A 4 -14.70 9.30 9.62
N VAL A 5 -15.34 8.13 9.84
CA VAL A 5 -14.72 6.83 9.57
C VAL A 5 -14.45 6.65 8.08
N LYS A 6 -15.38 7.12 7.23
CA LYS A 6 -15.17 7.14 5.77
C LYS A 6 -13.95 7.95 5.37
N MET A 7 -13.80 9.15 5.92
CA MET A 7 -12.68 10.02 5.60
C MET A 7 -11.35 9.41 6.05
N ILE A 8 -11.31 8.83 7.25
CA ILE A 8 -10.14 8.12 7.76
C ILE A 8 -9.74 6.97 6.83
N LEU A 9 -10.68 6.08 6.47
CA LEU A 9 -10.39 4.95 5.56
C LEU A 9 -9.89 5.41 4.19
N LEU A 10 -10.40 6.54 3.70
CA LEU A 10 -10.01 7.08 2.40
C LEU A 10 -8.57 7.64 2.44
N VAL A 11 -8.24 8.42 3.46
CA VAL A 11 -6.88 8.97 3.65
C VAL A 11 -5.87 7.86 3.90
N VAL A 12 -6.20 6.90 4.79
CA VAL A 12 -5.34 5.75 5.09
C VAL A 12 -5.16 4.86 3.85
N GLY A 13 -6.24 4.59 3.11
CA GLY A 13 -6.18 3.78 1.89
C GLY A 13 -5.28 4.39 0.82
N ILE A 14 -5.37 5.71 0.59
CA ILE A 14 -4.47 6.43 -0.33
C ILE A 14 -3.03 6.37 0.19
N GLY A 15 -2.81 6.62 1.48
CA GLY A 15 -1.47 6.57 2.08
C GLY A 15 -0.80 5.21 1.90
N LEU A 16 -1.52 4.12 2.20
CA LEU A 16 -1.05 2.75 2.03
C LEU A 16 -0.75 2.42 0.56
N LEU A 17 -1.61 2.85 -0.38
CA LEU A 17 -1.34 2.63 -1.80
C LEU A 17 -0.08 3.36 -2.26
N THR A 18 0.03 4.63 -1.90
CA THR A 18 1.18 5.46 -2.29
C THR A 18 2.47 4.89 -1.72
N TYR A 19 2.45 4.48 -0.45
CA TYR A 19 3.59 3.85 0.22
C TYR A 19 3.94 2.49 -0.38
N GLY A 20 2.96 1.60 -0.55
CA GLY A 20 3.20 0.27 -1.12
C GLY A 20 3.71 0.32 -2.57
N ILE A 21 3.24 1.29 -3.37
CA ILE A 21 3.78 1.52 -4.72
C ILE A 21 5.21 2.06 -4.64
N TYR A 22 5.49 3.00 -3.74
CA TYR A 22 6.84 3.53 -3.54
C TYR A 22 7.83 2.41 -3.19
N THR A 23 7.46 1.50 -2.30
CA THR A 23 8.32 0.37 -1.90
C THR A 23 8.44 -0.72 -2.98
N LEU A 24 7.59 -0.74 -4.02
CA LEU A 24 7.81 -1.54 -5.22
C LEU A 24 8.85 -0.92 -6.16
N ILE A 25 8.85 0.41 -6.30
CA ILE A 25 9.73 1.13 -7.22
C ILE A 25 11.13 1.32 -6.61
N ALA A 26 11.18 1.64 -5.32
CA ALA A 26 12.39 1.80 -4.53
C ALA A 26 12.37 0.78 -3.37
N PRO A 27 12.61 -0.51 -3.66
CA PRO A 27 12.60 -1.54 -2.63
C PRO A 27 13.75 -1.30 -1.65
N GLU A 28 13.37 -1.08 -0.40
CA GLU A 28 14.28 -0.78 0.71
C GLU A 28 15.31 -1.89 0.94
N ALA A 29 14.98 -3.13 0.55
CA ALA A 29 15.84 -4.30 0.67
C ALA A 29 16.88 -4.44 -0.45
N SER A 30 16.86 -3.57 -1.48
CA SER A 30 17.56 -3.83 -2.75
C SER A 30 18.67 -2.86 -3.14
N VAL A 31 19.13 -2.04 -2.20
CA VAL A 31 20.24 -1.12 -2.45
C VAL A 31 21.56 -1.91 -2.44
N SER A 32 21.87 -2.62 -3.53
CA SER A 32 23.23 -3.06 -3.86
C SER A 32 23.88 -2.00 -4.74
N LEU A 33 24.52 -1.03 -4.07
CA LEU A 33 25.37 -0.02 -4.69
C LEU A 33 26.63 -0.70 -5.24
N GLY A 34 26.69 -0.89 -6.57
CA GLY A 34 27.97 -1.11 -7.26
C GLY A 34 28.46 -2.56 -7.38
N GLY A 35 27.58 -3.54 -7.59
CA GLY A 35 27.96 -4.69 -8.44
C GLY A 35 27.80 -6.13 -7.92
N MET A 36 27.01 -6.42 -6.88
CA MET A 36 26.77 -7.83 -6.53
C MET A 36 25.35 -8.16 -6.03
N SER A 37 24.87 -9.30 -6.55
CA SER A 37 23.63 -10.05 -6.29
C SER A 37 22.29 -9.37 -6.55
N MET A 38 21.73 -9.65 -7.73
CA MET A 38 20.29 -9.75 -7.96
C MET A 38 19.74 -10.96 -7.19
N GLU A 39 19.70 -10.90 -5.86
CA GLU A 39 18.73 -11.74 -5.16
C GLU A 39 17.34 -11.24 -5.56
N ALA A 40 16.43 -12.15 -5.90
CA ALA A 40 15.07 -11.78 -6.28
C ALA A 40 14.48 -10.90 -5.16
N GLN A 41 14.21 -9.63 -5.49
CA GLN A 41 13.67 -8.68 -4.51
C GLN A 41 12.37 -9.24 -3.94
N ASP A 42 12.32 -9.41 -2.61
CA ASP A 42 11.09 -9.80 -1.93
C ASP A 42 10.18 -8.60 -1.75
N ASN A 43 9.12 -8.58 -2.53
CA ASN A 43 8.16 -7.49 -2.62
C ASN A 43 6.85 -7.83 -1.87
N SER A 44 6.82 -8.92 -1.11
CA SER A 44 5.60 -9.45 -0.48
C SER A 44 4.93 -8.40 0.42
N ASN A 45 5.72 -7.69 1.23
CA ASN A 45 5.21 -6.64 2.11
C ASN A 45 4.61 -5.47 1.32
N SER A 46 5.21 -5.09 0.19
CA SER A 46 4.67 -4.03 -0.68
C SER A 46 3.31 -4.44 -1.26
N TYR A 47 3.17 -5.68 -1.74
CA TYR A 47 1.89 -6.19 -2.24
C TYR A 47 0.81 -6.29 -1.16
N ILE A 48 1.16 -6.75 0.05
CA ILE A 48 0.24 -6.77 1.19
C ILE A 48 -0.23 -5.35 1.52
N THR A 49 0.70 -4.39 1.53
CA THR A 49 0.38 -2.98 1.82
C THR A 49 -0.57 -2.39 0.79
N ILE A 50 -0.35 -2.68 -0.50
CA ILE A 50 -1.25 -2.30 -1.59
C ILE A 50 -2.62 -2.96 -1.43
N ALA A 51 -2.67 -4.26 -1.12
CA ALA A 51 -3.93 -4.99 -0.94
C ALA A 51 -4.76 -4.42 0.23
N LEU A 52 -4.10 -4.09 1.35
CA LEU A 52 -4.74 -3.40 2.48
C LEU A 52 -5.25 -2.01 2.08
N GLY A 53 -4.46 -1.25 1.31
CA GLY A 53 -4.87 0.05 0.79
C GLY A 53 -6.12 -0.03 -0.11
N LEU A 54 -6.14 -0.98 -1.05
CA LEU A 54 -7.30 -1.24 -1.91
C LEU A 54 -8.52 -1.68 -1.10
N GLY A 55 -8.33 -2.56 -0.11
CA GLY A 55 -9.39 -3.00 0.79
C GLY A 55 -9.99 -1.84 1.59
N ALA A 56 -9.14 -0.97 2.15
CA ALA A 56 -9.58 0.22 2.87
C ALA A 56 -10.38 1.18 1.97
N LEU A 57 -9.93 1.42 0.74
CA LEU A 57 -10.68 2.22 -0.23
C LEU A 57 -12.02 1.57 -0.57
N ALA A 58 -12.04 0.28 -0.89
CA ALA A 58 -13.27 -0.44 -1.21
C ALA A 58 -14.28 -0.35 -0.06
N LEU A 59 -13.86 -0.60 1.18
CA LEU A 59 -14.69 -0.45 2.37
C LEU A 59 -15.16 0.99 2.58
N SER A 60 -14.33 1.97 2.24
CA SER A 60 -14.72 3.39 2.34
C SER A 60 -15.92 3.75 1.45
N PHE A 61 -16.00 3.15 0.25
CA PHE A 61 -17.08 3.37 -0.71
C PHE A 61 -18.28 2.44 -0.47
N LEU A 62 -18.04 1.17 -0.17
CA LEU A 62 -19.08 0.14 -0.01
C LEU A 62 -19.76 0.20 1.37
N GLY A 63 -19.02 0.50 2.44
CA GLY A 63 -19.55 0.61 3.81
C GLY A 63 -20.44 1.84 4.05
N GLY A 64 -20.50 2.76 3.08
CA GLY A 64 -21.38 3.94 3.10
C GLY A 64 -22.75 3.73 2.47
N LYS A 65 -23.02 2.57 1.84
CA LYS A 65 -24.20 2.35 0.98
C LYS A 65 -25.52 2.00 1.73
N LYS A 66 -25.72 2.52 2.94
CA LYS A 66 -27.00 2.42 3.66
C LYS A 66 -27.55 3.82 3.92
#